data_AF-A0A7V8XU63-F1
#
_entry.id   AF-A0A7V8XU63-F1
#
_cell.length_a   1.000
_cell.length_b   1.000
_cell.length_c   1.000
_cell.angle_alpha   90.00
_cell.angle_beta   90.00
_cell.angle_gamma   90.00
#
_symmetry.space_group_name_H-M   'P 1'
#
loop_
_entity.id
_entity.type
_entity.pdbx_description
1 polymer ?
#
loop_
_entity_poly.entity_id
_entity_poly.type
_entity_poly.pdbx_seq_one_letter_code
_entity_poly.pdbx_strand_id
1 'polypeptide(L)'
;MRTTLTLDDDVAAKLKAAARRTGRAFRDVVNDALRRGLMSDRSAKRSPFRVKTRSLGGLRRGLNPDSIADLLEQVEGPLHR
;
A
#
# COMPACT_ATOMS: atom_id res chain seq x y z
N MET A 1 23.29 23.45 -12.02
CA MET A 1 22.93 23.98 -13.34
C MET A 1 21.84 25.04 -13.21
N ARG A 2 21.83 26.06 -14.07
CA ARG A 2 20.71 27.01 -14.21
C ARG A 2 19.95 26.65 -15.48
N THR A 3 18.65 26.43 -15.33
CA THR A 3 17.77 26.01 -16.42
C THR A 3 16.49 26.84 -16.33
N THR A 4 15.99 27.27 -17.48
CA THR A 4 14.67 27.90 -17.59
C THR A 4 13.69 26.85 -18.08
N LEU A 5 12.57 26.68 -17.38
CA LEU A 5 11.53 25.70 -17.69
C LEU A 5 10.20 26.45 -17.74
N THR A 6 9.41 26.20 -18.79
CA THR A 6 8.01 26.64 -18.85
C THR A 6 7.16 25.63 -18.07
N LEU A 7 6.31 26.13 -17.17
CA LEU A 7 5.39 25.33 -16.37
C LEU A 7 3.96 25.74 -16.70
N ASP A 8 3.07 24.76 -16.79
CA ASP A 8 1.64 25.03 -16.83
C ASP A 8 1.18 25.72 -15.54
N ASP A 9 0.15 26.55 -15.65
CA ASP A 9 -0.33 27.39 -14.54
C ASP A 9 -0.75 26.55 -13.32
N ASP A 10 -1.36 25.39 -13.54
CA ASP A 10 -1.79 24.49 -12.48
C ASP A 10 -0.59 23.85 -11.76
N VAL A 11 0.45 23.45 -12.51
CA VAL A 11 1.69 22.88 -11.96
C VAL A 11 2.43 23.95 -11.14
N ALA A 12 2.55 25.16 -11.67
CA ALA A 12 3.16 26.28 -10.98
C ALA A 12 2.41 26.62 -9.68
N ALA A 13 1.07 26.63 -9.71
CA ALA A 13 0.24 26.87 -8.53
C ALA A 13 0.44 25.78 -7.45
N LYS A 14 0.45 24.50 -7.84
CA LYS A 14 0.69 23.36 -6.93
C LYS A 14 2.08 23.43 -6.28
N LEU A 15 3.11 23.75 -7.06
CA LEU A 15 4.48 23.88 -6.54
C LEU A 15 4.63 25.06 -5.58
N LYS A 16 3.99 26.21 -5.88
CA LYS A 16 3.96 27.38 -4.98
C LYS A 16 3.23 27.06 -3.67
N ALA A 17 2.10 26.36 -3.74
CA ALA A 17 1.36 25.92 -2.55
C ALA A 17 2.20 24.95 -1.71
N ALA A 18 2.90 24.00 -2.35
CA ALA A 18 3.79 23.07 -1.66
C ALA A 18 4.98 23.79 -0.99
N ALA A 19 5.57 24.79 -1.64
CA ALA A 19 6.62 25.62 -1.04
C ALA A 19 6.12 26.38 0.19
N ARG A 20 4.93 27.02 0.10
CA ARG A 20 4.31 27.69 1.26
C ARG A 20 4.03 26.73 2.41
N ARG A 21 3.49 25.55 2.13
CA ARG A 21 3.15 24.54 3.14
C ARG A 21 4.39 23.98 3.85
N THR A 22 5.50 23.84 3.13
CA THR A 22 6.73 23.24 3.68
C THR A 22 7.73 24.26 4.22
N GLY A 23 7.54 25.56 3.92
CA GLY A 23 8.51 26.61 4.23
C GLY A 23 9.83 26.49 3.46
N ARG A 24 9.92 25.58 2.48
CA ARG A 24 11.13 25.33 1.69
C ARG A 24 11.21 26.29 0.50
N ALA A 25 12.44 26.57 0.05
CA ALA A 25 12.66 27.36 -1.15
C ALA A 25 12.00 26.69 -2.37
N PHE A 26 11.39 27.51 -3.24
CA PHE A 26 10.66 27.03 -4.43
C PHE A 26 11.53 26.09 -5.29
N ARG A 27 12.81 26.44 -5.49
CA ARG A 27 13.79 25.61 -6.22
C ARG A 27 13.93 24.20 -5.62
N ASP A 28 13.96 24.07 -4.30
CA ASP A 28 14.15 22.77 -3.65
C ASP A 28 12.91 21.90 -3.77
N VAL A 29 11.73 22.51 -3.71
CA VAL A 29 10.45 21.84 -3.94
C VAL A 29 10.35 21.36 -5.38
N VAL A 30 10.71 22.20 -6.36
CA VAL A 30 10.73 21.82 -7.78
C VAL A 30 11.68 20.64 -8.01
N ASN A 31 12.91 20.72 -7.52
CA ASN A 31 13.89 19.65 -7.71
C ASN A 31 13.48 18.34 -7.02
N ASP A 32 12.92 18.40 -5.81
CA ASP A 32 12.41 17.23 -5.10
C ASP A 32 11.23 16.58 -5.85
N ALA A 33 10.28 17.40 -6.35
CA ALA A 33 9.18 16.92 -7.17
C ALA A 33 9.67 16.23 -8.45
N LEU A 34 10.62 16.83 -9.16
CA LEU A 34 11.22 16.25 -10.36
C LEU A 34 11.95 14.93 -10.07
N ARG A 35 12.74 14.87 -8.98
CA ARG A 35 13.41 13.63 -8.56
C ARG A 35 12.41 12.51 -8.29
N ARG A 36 11.33 12.80 -7.55
CA ARG A 36 10.28 11.82 -7.25
C ARG A 36 9.56 11.35 -8.52
N GLY A 37 9.29 12.26 -9.45
CA GLY A 37 8.70 11.94 -10.75
C GLY A 37 9.59 11.03 -11.58
N LEU A 38 10.88 11.37 -11.71
CA LEU A 38 11.86 10.58 -12.47
C LEU A 38 12.21 9.24 -11.80
N MET A 39 12.08 9.13 -10.47
CA MET A 39 12.22 7.85 -9.76
C MET A 39 11.00 6.95 -9.97
N SER A 40 9.81 7.52 -10.15
CA SER A 40 8.56 6.78 -10.30
C SER A 40 8.43 6.09 -11.66
N ASP A 41 9.21 6.49 -12.66
CA ASP A 41 9.30 5.80 -13.96
C ASP A 41 9.97 4.42 -13.85
N ARG A 42 10.64 4.16 -12.73
CA ARG A 42 10.80 2.79 -12.22
C ARG A 42 9.56 2.41 -11.43
N SER A 43 8.45 2.24 -12.14
CA SER A 43 7.51 1.18 -11.81
C SER A 43 8.31 -0.12 -11.92
N ALA A 44 9.08 -0.44 -10.89
CA ALA A 44 9.45 -1.80 -10.59
C ALA A 44 8.09 -2.50 -10.56
N LYS A 45 7.73 -3.17 -11.67
CA LYS A 45 6.48 -3.92 -11.83
C LYS A 45 6.23 -4.56 -10.49
N ARG A 46 5.29 -4.01 -9.70
CA ARG A 46 5.06 -4.50 -8.34
C ARG A 46 4.66 -5.94 -8.55
N SER A 47 5.56 -6.86 -8.20
CA SER A 47 5.25 -8.27 -8.35
C SER A 47 3.98 -8.51 -7.53
N PRO A 48 2.97 -9.19 -8.10
CA PRO A 48 1.75 -9.46 -7.37
C PRO A 48 2.13 -10.17 -6.07
N PHE A 49 1.57 -9.70 -4.96
CA PHE A 49 1.81 -10.30 -3.65
C PHE A 49 1.37 -11.77 -3.72
N ARG A 50 2.31 -12.70 -3.51
CA ARG A 50 2.05 -14.14 -3.47
C ARG A 50 2.31 -14.67 -2.07
N VAL A 51 1.32 -15.31 -1.48
CA VAL A 51 1.46 -16.04 -0.21
C VAL A 51 1.93 -17.45 -0.51
N LYS A 52 2.98 -17.92 0.18
CA LYS A 52 3.32 -19.35 0.20
C LYS A 52 2.33 -20.06 1.12
N THR A 53 1.37 -20.77 0.54
CA THR A 53 0.43 -21.59 1.30
C THR A 53 1.12 -22.88 1.77
N ARG A 54 0.67 -23.39 2.91
CA ARG A 54 1.00 -24.74 3.38
C ARG A 54 -0.30 -25.54 3.46
N SER A 55 -0.24 -26.81 3.07
CA SER A 55 -1.39 -27.70 3.26
C SER A 55 -1.62 -27.91 4.75
N LEU A 56 -2.84 -27.63 5.23
CA LEU A 56 -3.28 -27.97 6.59
C LEU A 56 -3.95 -29.36 6.64
N GLY A 57 -3.92 -30.10 5.52
CA GLY A 57 -4.69 -31.33 5.35
C GLY A 57 -6.13 -31.07 4.91
N GLY A 58 -6.89 -32.14 4.75
CA GLY A 58 -8.33 -32.07 4.53
C GLY A 58 -9.09 -31.85 5.84
N LEU A 59 -10.34 -31.38 5.72
CA LEU A 59 -11.24 -31.28 6.85
C LEU A 59 -11.39 -32.66 7.51
N ARG A 60 -11.24 -32.73 8.84
CA ARG A 60 -11.42 -33.99 9.57
C ARG A 60 -12.88 -34.43 9.40
N ARG A 61 -13.10 -35.71 9.09
CA ARG A 61 -14.44 -36.28 8.92
C ARG A 61 -15.26 -36.03 10.19
N GLY A 62 -16.47 -35.48 10.01
CA GLY A 62 -17.37 -35.13 11.10
C GLY A 62 -17.27 -33.69 11.59
N LEU A 63 -16.22 -32.94 11.23
CA LEU A 63 -16.14 -31.51 11.53
C LEU A 63 -16.87 -30.70 10.46
N ASN A 64 -17.80 -29.84 10.88
CA ASN A 64 -18.50 -28.91 9.98
C ASN A 64 -18.06 -27.46 10.25
N PRO A 65 -17.25 -26.83 9.38
CA PRO A 65 -16.80 -25.45 9.56
C PRO A 65 -17.88 -24.41 9.26
N ASP A 66 -19.04 -24.80 8.72
CA ASP A 66 -20.14 -23.88 8.40
C ASP A 66 -20.93 -23.46 9.65
N SER A 67 -20.77 -24.19 10.76
CA SER A 67 -21.36 -23.89 12.07
C SER A 67 -20.27 -23.80 13.13
N ILE A 68 -19.98 -22.58 13.58
CA ILE A 68 -18.95 -22.34 14.59
C ILE A 68 -19.33 -23.01 15.91
N ALA A 69 -20.60 -22.98 16.30
CA ALA A 69 -21.08 -23.59 17.55
C ALA A 69 -20.86 -25.11 17.58
N ASP A 70 -21.29 -25.80 16.52
CA ASP A 70 -21.14 -27.26 16.43
C ASP A 70 -19.67 -27.67 16.32
N LEU A 71 -18.86 -26.87 15.62
CA LEU A 71 -17.41 -27.09 15.51
C LEU A 71 -16.74 -26.99 16.88
N LEU A 72 -17.09 -25.99 17.69
CA LEU A 72 -16.54 -25.80 19.02
C LEU A 72 -16.95 -26.95 19.95
N GLU A 73 -18.21 -27.39 19.91
CA GLU A 73 -18.64 -28.56 20.67
C GLU A 73 -17.90 -29.84 20.25
N GLN A 74 -17.66 -30.05 18.95
CA GLN A 74 -16.95 -31.23 18.45
C GLN A 74 -15.44 -31.23 18.76
N VAL A 75 -14.81 -30.05 18.81
CA VAL A 75 -13.36 -29.92 19.01
C VAL A 75 -13.00 -29.74 20.49
N GLU A 76 -13.81 -29.00 21.25
CA GLU A 76 -13.53 -28.60 22.63
C GLU A 76 -14.49 -29.21 23.65
N GLY A 77 -15.64 -29.76 23.21
CA GLY A 77 -16.65 -30.39 24.07
C GLY A 77 -17.73 -29.43 24.57
N PRO A 78 -18.79 -29.95 25.24
CA PRO A 78 -19.96 -29.17 25.67
C PRO A 78 -19.68 -28.19 26.83
N LEU A 79 -18.48 -28.20 27.39
CA LEU A 79 -18.04 -27.28 28.45
C LEU A 79 -17.08 -26.19 27.94
N HIS A 80 -16.94 -26.06 26.63
CA HIS A 80 -16.27 -24.94 25.98
C HIS A 80 -16.92 -23.61 26.40
N ARG A 81 -16.12 -22.63 26.83
CA ARG A 81 -16.55 -21.32 27.34
C ARG A 81 -15.86 -20.19 26.59
#